data_AF-A0A9E2L9X8-F1
#
_entry.id   AF-A0A9E2L9X8-F1
#
_cell.length_a   1.000
_cell.length_b   1.000
_cell.length_c   1.000
_cell.angle_alpha   90.00
_cell.angle_beta   90.00
_cell.angle_gamma   90.00
#
_symmetry.space_group_name_H-M   'P 1'
#
loop_
_entity.id
_entity.type
_entity.pdbx_description
1 polymer ?
#
loop_
_entity_poly.entity_id
_entity_poly.type
_entity_poly.pdbx_seq_one_letter_code
_entity_poly.pdbx_strand_id
1 'polypeptide(L)'
;PPAPAPTPVIAPAPAPAAPPPAAAPTVTVLDAAARAALPFTADLPAGFEIVSGRPGPDFRIYTIRRGGQSFVMVYTGPASQFPIYSGQMVEAGGRASIVATEDGQRHAMEHLFQRPTAPQEVHVWTMSLDGADRALAEQIAQSVDVR
;
A
#
# COMPACT_ATOMS: atom_id res chain seq x y z
N PRO A 1 -22.29 -55.52 -54.89
CA PRO A 1 -22.24 -54.91 -53.53
C PRO A 1 -21.19 -53.80 -53.55
N PRO A 2 -21.53 -52.54 -53.23
CA PRO A 2 -20.56 -51.45 -53.23
C PRO A 2 -19.79 -51.37 -51.90
N ALA A 3 -18.51 -50.98 -51.97
CA ALA A 3 -17.59 -50.84 -50.84
C ALA A 3 -17.84 -49.54 -50.04
N PRO A 4 -17.52 -49.48 -48.74
CA PRO A 4 -17.71 -48.28 -47.93
C PRO A 4 -16.64 -47.21 -48.22
N ALA A 5 -17.05 -45.94 -48.22
CA ALA A 5 -16.18 -44.77 -48.42
C ALA A 5 -15.41 -44.40 -47.14
N PRO A 6 -14.20 -43.82 -47.25
CA PRO A 6 -13.40 -43.40 -46.09
C PRO A 6 -13.91 -42.08 -45.47
N THR A 7 -13.85 -41.99 -44.14
CA THR A 7 -14.19 -40.83 -43.32
C THR A 7 -13.15 -39.71 -43.45
N PRO A 8 -13.54 -38.42 -43.46
CA PRO A 8 -12.60 -37.31 -43.45
C PRO A 8 -12.04 -37.08 -42.04
N VAL A 9 -10.71 -36.95 -41.93
CA VAL A 9 -10.01 -36.56 -40.71
C VAL A 9 -10.01 -35.03 -40.61
N ILE A 10 -10.62 -34.46 -39.57
CA ILE A 10 -10.58 -33.02 -39.29
C ILE A 10 -9.27 -32.71 -38.55
N ALA A 11 -8.46 -31.80 -39.11
CA ALA A 11 -7.25 -31.30 -38.46
C ALA A 11 -7.61 -30.37 -37.27
N PRO A 12 -6.88 -30.42 -36.14
CA PRO A 12 -7.15 -29.57 -35.00
C PRO A 12 -6.77 -28.10 -35.29
N ALA A 13 -7.65 -27.18 -34.89
CA ALA A 13 -7.42 -25.74 -35.01
C ALA A 13 -6.28 -25.26 -34.09
N PRO A 14 -5.49 -24.25 -34.49
CA PRO A 14 -4.41 -23.72 -33.67
C PRO A 14 -4.95 -23.03 -32.40
N ALA A 15 -4.31 -23.30 -31.26
CA ALA A 15 -4.67 -22.68 -29.98
C ALA A 15 -4.39 -21.16 -29.99
N PRO A 16 -5.21 -20.33 -29.33
CA PRO A 16 -4.96 -18.90 -29.20
C PRO A 16 -3.61 -18.63 -28.49
N ALA A 17 -2.85 -17.66 -28.99
CA ALA A 17 -1.62 -17.20 -28.36
C ALA A 17 -1.90 -16.64 -26.96
N ALA A 18 -1.03 -16.98 -26.00
CA ALA A 18 -1.11 -16.44 -24.65
C ALA A 18 -0.99 -14.91 -24.65
N PRO A 19 -1.76 -14.18 -23.83
CA PRO A 19 -1.63 -12.74 -23.72
C PRO A 19 -0.23 -12.36 -23.22
N PRO A 20 0.33 -11.22 -23.65
CA PRO A 20 1.63 -10.76 -23.19
C PRO A 20 1.65 -10.54 -21.65
N PRO A 21 2.80 -10.69 -20.98
CA PRO A 21 2.93 -10.45 -19.55
C PRO A 21 2.47 -9.03 -19.20
N ALA A 22 1.70 -8.89 -18.11
CA ALA A 22 1.28 -7.59 -17.61
C ALA A 22 2.51 -6.70 -17.35
N ALA A 23 2.49 -5.46 -17.85
CA ALA A 23 3.55 -4.49 -17.61
C ALA A 23 3.77 -4.31 -16.10
N ALA A 24 5.04 -4.35 -15.67
CA ALA A 24 5.41 -4.19 -14.27
C ALA A 24 4.84 -2.86 -13.72
N PRO A 25 4.40 -2.82 -12.44
CA PRO A 25 3.89 -1.60 -11.85
C PRO A 25 4.98 -0.53 -11.87
N THR A 26 4.74 0.57 -12.58
CA THR A 26 5.62 1.74 -12.56
C THR A 26 5.49 2.43 -11.20
N VAL A 27 6.49 2.21 -10.35
CA VAL A 27 6.65 2.93 -9.08
C VAL A 27 7.31 4.28 -9.38
N THR A 28 6.66 5.37 -8.98
CA THR A 28 7.16 6.73 -9.17
C THR A 28 7.67 7.29 -7.85
N VAL A 29 8.91 7.79 -7.82
CA VAL A 29 9.44 8.54 -6.65
C VAL A 29 8.87 9.95 -6.65
N LEU A 30 8.31 10.39 -5.53
CA LEU A 30 7.76 11.73 -5.39
C LEU A 30 8.88 12.75 -5.15
N ASP A 31 8.93 13.79 -5.98
CA ASP A 31 9.77 14.95 -5.77
C ASP A 31 9.25 15.85 -4.62
N ALA A 32 9.91 16.98 -4.38
CA ALA A 32 9.50 17.90 -3.32
C ALA A 32 8.12 18.53 -3.56
N ALA A 33 7.77 18.85 -4.81
CA ALA A 33 6.49 19.47 -5.14
C ALA A 33 5.34 18.46 -4.99
N ALA A 34 5.53 17.24 -5.46
CA ALA A 34 4.57 16.15 -5.31
C ALA A 34 4.34 15.80 -3.84
N ARG A 35 5.40 15.77 -3.01
CA ARG A 35 5.28 15.60 -1.55
C ARG A 35 4.53 16.75 -0.90
N ALA A 36 4.79 17.98 -1.31
CA ALA A 36 4.08 19.15 -0.79
C ALA A 36 2.59 19.19 -1.20
N ALA A 37 2.18 18.46 -2.23
CA ALA A 37 0.80 18.36 -2.67
C ALA A 37 0.02 17.20 -1.99
N LEU A 38 0.67 16.40 -1.13
CA LEU A 38 0.02 15.30 -0.43
C LEU A 38 -1.03 15.83 0.58
N PRO A 39 -2.09 15.05 0.84
CA PRO A 39 -3.10 15.38 1.86
C PRO A 39 -2.60 15.15 3.30
N PHE A 40 -1.32 14.79 3.45
CA PHE A 40 -0.66 14.57 4.72
C PHE A 40 0.79 15.07 4.66
N THR A 41 1.40 15.25 5.82
CA THR A 41 2.84 15.44 6.00
C THR A 41 3.43 14.27 6.75
N ALA A 42 4.74 14.06 6.62
CA ALA A 42 5.49 13.06 7.38
C ALA A 42 6.93 13.54 7.52
N ASP A 43 7.54 13.30 8.68
CA ASP A 43 8.96 13.53 8.88
C ASP A 43 9.74 12.40 8.21
N LEU A 44 10.56 12.75 7.23
CA LEU A 44 11.37 11.81 6.46
C LEU A 44 12.85 11.96 6.87
N PRO A 45 13.43 10.99 7.61
CA PRO A 45 14.85 10.97 7.88
C PRO A 45 15.67 10.90 6.57
N ALA A 46 16.95 11.27 6.65
CA ALA A 46 17.84 11.21 5.50
C ALA A 46 17.89 9.79 4.89
N GLY A 47 17.83 9.72 3.55
CA GLY A 47 17.81 8.46 2.81
C GLY A 47 16.42 7.84 2.61
N PHE A 48 15.37 8.39 3.21
CA PHE A 48 14.00 7.98 2.92
C PHE A 48 13.41 8.70 1.72
N GLU A 49 12.59 7.98 0.98
CA GLU A 49 11.81 8.48 -0.15
C GLU A 49 10.35 8.04 -0.02
N ILE A 50 9.45 8.86 -0.57
CA ILE A 50 8.05 8.48 -0.75
C ILE A 50 7.88 8.10 -2.21
N VAL A 51 7.33 6.92 -2.43
CA VAL A 51 6.96 6.47 -3.77
C VAL A 51 5.47 6.22 -3.87
N SER A 52 4.92 6.39 -5.07
CA SER A 52 3.54 6.01 -5.38
C SER A 52 3.51 4.97 -6.50
N GLY A 53 2.59 4.03 -6.39
CA GLY A 53 2.24 3.13 -7.48
C GLY A 53 1.24 3.78 -8.45
N ARG A 54 0.67 2.95 -9.33
CA ARG A 54 -0.45 3.37 -10.18
C ARG A 54 -1.64 3.78 -9.30
N PRO A 55 -2.16 5.02 -9.40
CA PRO A 55 -3.29 5.46 -8.61
C PRO A 55 -4.56 4.68 -8.99
N GLY A 56 -5.39 4.40 -7.98
CA GLY A 56 -6.78 3.97 -8.19
C GLY A 56 -7.66 5.18 -8.58
N PRO A 57 -8.93 4.95 -8.96
CA PRO A 57 -9.84 6.03 -9.33
C PRO A 57 -10.09 7.01 -8.16
N ASP A 58 -10.33 6.46 -6.96
CA ASP A 58 -10.72 7.24 -5.78
C ASP A 58 -9.73 7.13 -4.61
N PHE A 59 -8.63 6.39 -4.81
CA PHE A 59 -7.64 6.19 -3.76
C PHE A 59 -6.20 6.19 -4.30
N ARG A 60 -5.27 6.47 -3.40
CA ARG A 60 -3.82 6.39 -3.65
C ARG A 60 -3.15 5.66 -2.51
N ILE A 61 -2.09 4.94 -2.83
CA ILE A 61 -1.21 4.28 -1.87
C ILE A 61 0.20 4.81 -2.09
N TYR A 62 0.80 5.26 -1.00
CA TYR A 62 2.17 5.71 -0.93
C TYR A 62 2.97 4.75 -0.07
N THR A 63 4.25 4.59 -0.42
CA THR A 63 5.20 3.79 0.34
C THR A 63 6.35 4.69 0.74
N ILE A 64 6.59 4.78 2.04
CA ILE A 64 7.79 5.40 2.60
C ILE A 64 8.83 4.30 2.74
N ARG A 65 9.95 4.46 2.04
CA ARG A 65 10.98 3.42 1.94
C ARG A 65 12.39 4.00 2.02
N ARG A 66 13.35 3.14 2.38
CA ARG A 66 14.79 3.45 2.38
C ARG A 66 15.53 2.30 1.72
N GLY A 67 16.35 2.59 0.70
CA GLY A 67 17.12 1.56 -0.01
C GLY A 67 16.26 0.46 -0.63
N GLY A 68 15.02 0.76 -1.01
CA GLY A 68 14.06 -0.21 -1.55
C GLY A 68 13.24 -0.98 -0.50
N GLN A 69 13.64 -0.97 0.79
CA GLN A 69 12.87 -1.57 1.88
C GLN A 69 11.74 -0.64 2.31
N SER A 70 10.51 -1.14 2.33
CA SER A 70 9.33 -0.42 2.80
C SER A 70 9.30 -0.34 4.33
N PHE A 71 8.99 0.82 4.87
CA PHE A 71 8.85 1.05 6.32
C PHE A 71 7.41 1.39 6.70
N VAL A 72 6.80 2.28 5.94
CA VAL A 72 5.43 2.76 6.20
C VAL A 72 4.66 2.77 4.89
N MET A 73 3.40 2.38 4.96
CA MET A 73 2.44 2.54 3.88
C MET A 73 1.38 3.55 4.29
N VAL A 74 0.95 4.36 3.32
CA VAL A 74 -0.09 5.38 3.53
C VAL A 74 -1.14 5.24 2.43
N TYR A 75 -2.34 4.88 2.83
CA TYR A 75 -3.54 4.92 2.00
C TYR A 75 -4.24 6.26 2.16
N THR A 76 -4.72 6.82 1.05
CA THR A 76 -5.60 8.00 1.04
C THR A 76 -6.79 7.71 0.13
N GLY A 77 -8.01 7.76 0.64
CA GLY A 77 -9.20 7.42 -0.14
C GLY A 77 -10.51 7.53 0.65
N PRO A 78 -11.62 6.99 0.14
CA PRO A 78 -12.93 7.11 0.78
C PRO A 78 -13.14 6.16 1.95
N ALA A 79 -12.53 4.98 1.90
CA ALA A 79 -12.62 3.95 2.94
C ALA A 79 -11.36 3.08 2.91
N SER A 80 -10.67 3.01 4.02
CA SER A 80 -9.49 2.19 4.26
C SER A 80 -9.89 0.87 4.92
N GLN A 81 -9.03 -0.13 4.80
CA GLN A 81 -9.15 -1.33 5.62
C GLN A 81 -8.43 -1.06 6.95
N PHE A 82 -9.15 -0.56 7.95
CA PHE A 82 -8.63 -0.36 9.30
C PHE A 82 -9.55 -1.02 10.33
N PRO A 83 -9.01 -1.75 11.32
CA PRO A 83 -7.59 -2.12 11.47
C PRO A 83 -7.17 -3.33 10.60
N ILE A 84 -5.90 -3.39 10.20
CA ILE A 84 -5.27 -4.55 9.55
C ILE A 84 -4.66 -5.49 10.61
N TYR A 85 -4.02 -4.90 11.61
CA TYR A 85 -3.33 -5.60 12.69
C TYR A 85 -4.23 -5.73 13.93
N SER A 86 -3.94 -6.74 14.73
CA SER A 86 -4.58 -6.89 16.05
C SER A 86 -3.86 -6.03 17.07
N GLY A 87 -4.61 -5.46 18.02
CA GLY A 87 -4.04 -4.69 19.11
C GLY A 87 -5.10 -3.92 19.88
N GLN A 88 -4.63 -3.09 20.82
CA GLN A 88 -5.49 -2.16 21.53
C GLN A 88 -5.75 -0.93 20.66
N MET A 89 -7.02 -0.61 20.42
CA MET A 89 -7.37 0.66 19.79
C MET A 89 -7.24 1.81 20.79
N VAL A 90 -6.58 2.89 20.38
CA VAL A 90 -6.40 4.12 21.16
C VAL A 90 -6.77 5.31 20.30
N GLU A 91 -7.62 6.18 20.80
CA GLU A 91 -8.01 7.42 20.12
C GLU A 91 -7.44 8.63 20.85
N ALA A 92 -6.72 9.48 20.12
CA ALA A 92 -6.16 10.72 20.64
C ALA A 92 -5.94 11.74 19.52
N GLY A 93 -6.33 13.00 19.74
CA GLY A 93 -6.05 14.10 18.80
C GLY A 93 -6.65 13.91 17.41
N GLY A 94 -7.84 13.30 17.30
CA GLY A 94 -8.49 13.03 16.00
C GLY A 94 -7.88 11.85 15.22
N ARG A 95 -6.99 11.08 15.85
CA ARG A 95 -6.35 9.89 15.28
C ARG A 95 -6.75 8.64 16.09
N ALA A 96 -7.29 7.64 15.41
CA ALA A 96 -7.43 6.29 15.95
C ALA A 96 -6.15 5.51 15.65
N SER A 97 -5.61 4.76 16.60
CA SER A 97 -4.37 4.00 16.44
C SER A 97 -4.51 2.59 16.98
N ILE A 98 -3.87 1.62 16.32
CA ILE A 98 -3.73 0.26 16.86
C ILE A 98 -2.36 0.12 17.49
N VAL A 99 -2.36 -0.22 18.78
CA VAL A 99 -1.16 -0.41 19.57
C VAL A 99 -1.05 -1.88 19.98
N ALA A 100 -0.03 -2.56 19.48
CA ALA A 100 0.33 -3.90 19.93
C ALA A 100 1.24 -3.82 21.16
N THR A 101 1.22 -4.85 22.01
CA THR A 101 2.20 -4.98 23.11
C THR A 101 3.00 -6.25 22.88
N GLU A 102 4.30 -6.10 22.65
CA GLU A 102 5.24 -7.19 22.38
C GLU A 102 6.41 -7.05 23.35
N ASP A 103 6.78 -8.13 24.04
CA ASP A 103 7.86 -8.14 25.05
C ASP A 103 7.75 -7.02 26.10
N GLY A 104 6.51 -6.63 26.45
CA GLY A 104 6.22 -5.55 27.39
C GLY A 104 6.41 -4.14 26.83
N GLN A 105 6.80 -4.00 25.56
CA GLN A 105 6.87 -2.73 24.84
C GLN A 105 5.60 -2.49 24.01
N ARG A 106 5.17 -1.22 23.96
CA ARG A 106 4.01 -0.82 23.17
C ARG A 106 4.47 -0.31 21.82
N HIS A 107 3.88 -0.85 20.76
CA HIS A 107 4.23 -0.53 19.38
C HIS A 107 3.00 0.00 18.65
N ALA A 108 3.10 1.20 18.07
CA ALA A 108 2.01 1.80 17.30
C ALA A 108 2.09 1.33 15.84
N MET A 109 1.20 0.41 15.47
CA MET A 109 1.29 -0.31 14.20
C MET A 109 0.48 0.35 13.09
N GLU A 110 -0.61 1.00 13.46
CA GLU A 110 -1.53 1.65 12.53
C GLU A 110 -2.07 2.95 13.08
N HIS A 111 -2.41 3.86 12.17
CA HIS A 111 -3.09 5.10 12.44
C HIS A 111 -4.16 5.36 11.38
N LEU A 112 -5.38 5.68 11.80
CA LEU A 112 -6.45 6.15 10.95
C LEU A 112 -6.80 7.59 11.32
N PHE A 113 -6.83 8.43 10.30
CA PHE A 113 -7.34 9.80 10.36
C PHE A 113 -8.58 9.91 9.48
N GLN A 114 -9.62 10.56 10.02
CA GLN A 114 -10.83 10.87 9.28
C GLN A 114 -10.89 12.38 8.99
N ARG A 115 -11.28 12.72 7.77
CA ARG A 115 -11.36 14.09 7.24
C ARG A 115 -12.77 14.37 6.72
N PRO A 116 -13.28 15.61 6.88
CA PRO A 116 -14.61 15.98 6.39
C PRO A 116 -14.69 16.09 4.87
N THR A 117 -13.55 16.19 4.18
CA THR A 117 -13.44 16.34 2.73
C THR A 117 -12.52 15.26 2.14
N ALA A 118 -12.70 14.98 0.85
CA ALA A 118 -11.88 13.97 0.16
C ALA A 118 -10.38 14.33 0.17
N PRO A 119 -9.48 13.33 0.29
CA PRO A 119 -9.75 11.95 0.72
C PRO A 119 -10.28 11.90 2.17
N GLN A 120 -11.37 11.16 2.40
CA GLN A 120 -12.05 11.06 3.68
C GLN A 120 -11.21 10.34 4.72
N GLU A 121 -10.40 9.38 4.30
CA GLU A 121 -9.55 8.61 5.19
C GLU A 121 -8.08 8.69 4.75
N VAL A 122 -7.22 8.88 5.74
CA VAL A 122 -5.78 8.66 5.62
C VAL A 122 -5.43 7.55 6.60
N HIS A 123 -5.01 6.40 6.08
CA HIS A 123 -4.64 5.24 6.88
C HIS A 123 -3.17 4.93 6.70
N VAL A 124 -2.45 4.90 7.81
CA VAL A 124 -1.01 4.70 7.89
C VAL A 124 -0.76 3.39 8.61
N TRP A 125 0.09 2.53 8.07
CA TRP A 125 0.52 1.33 8.79
C TRP A 125 1.99 1.05 8.56
N THR A 126 2.64 0.50 9.59
CA THR A 126 4.03 0.09 9.55
C THR A 126 4.18 -1.28 8.89
N MET A 127 5.32 -1.51 8.25
CA MET A 127 5.70 -2.85 7.78
C MET A 127 6.27 -3.66 8.94
N SER A 128 6.13 -4.98 8.86
CA SER A 128 6.78 -5.90 9.79
C SER A 128 8.30 -5.83 9.60
N LEU A 129 8.97 -5.15 10.54
CA LEU A 129 10.40 -4.93 10.61
C LEU A 129 10.88 -5.22 12.02
N ASP A 130 12.19 -5.35 12.20
CA ASP A 130 12.81 -5.65 13.50
C ASP A 130 13.73 -4.53 13.98
N GLY A 131 13.99 -4.51 15.29
CA GLY A 131 15.01 -3.68 15.91
C GLY A 131 14.90 -2.18 15.58
N ALA A 132 16.02 -1.58 15.16
CA ALA A 132 16.09 -0.15 14.87
C ALA A 132 15.21 0.27 13.67
N ASP A 133 15.01 -0.64 12.71
CA ASP A 133 14.20 -0.34 11.53
C ASP A 133 12.70 -0.29 11.88
N ARG A 134 12.25 -1.15 12.80
CA ARG A 134 10.91 -1.07 13.40
C ARG A 134 10.71 0.27 14.12
N ALA A 135 11.64 0.65 14.98
CA ALA A 135 11.57 1.91 15.71
C ALA A 135 11.52 3.13 14.76
N LEU A 136 12.28 3.11 13.67
CA LEU A 136 12.23 4.14 12.63
C LEU A 136 10.88 4.15 11.88
N ALA A 137 10.33 2.98 11.54
CA ALA A 137 9.02 2.89 10.90
C ALA A 137 7.92 3.49 11.78
N GLU A 138 7.91 3.13 13.06
CA GLU A 138 6.97 3.68 14.05
C GLU A 138 7.15 5.20 14.21
N GLN A 139 8.39 5.68 14.31
CA GLN A 139 8.67 7.12 14.41
C GLN A 139 8.11 7.87 13.19
N ILE A 140 8.36 7.37 11.97
CA ILE A 140 7.85 7.99 10.75
C ILE A 140 6.32 7.94 10.71
N ALA A 141 5.71 6.79 11.02
CA ALA A 141 4.25 6.65 11.02
C ALA A 141 3.58 7.59 12.04
N GLN A 142 4.18 7.74 13.22
CA GLN A 142 3.69 8.63 14.28
C GLN A 142 3.79 10.12 13.91
N SER A 143 4.76 10.48 13.07
CA SER A 143 4.94 11.85 12.54
C SER A 143 3.94 12.23 11.46
N VAL A 144 3.17 11.26 10.94
CA VAL A 144 2.17 11.56 9.92
C VAL A 144 1.08 12.46 10.51
N ASP A 145 0.80 13.56 9.81
CA ASP A 145 -0.26 14.50 10.17
C ASP A 145 -1.08 14.89 8.94
N VAL A 146 -2.40 14.99 9.11
CA VAL A 146 -3.34 15.28 8.00
C VAL A 146 -3.53 16.77 7.80
N ARG A 147 -3.67 17.16 6.54
CA ARG A 147 -3.92 18.56 6.13
C ARG A 147 -5.40 18.85 5.90
#